data_AF-A0AAC9AWB8-F1
#
_entry.id   AF-A0AAC9AWB8-F1
#
_cell.length_a   1.000
_cell.length_b   1.000
_cell.length_c   1.000
_cell.angle_alpha   90.00
_cell.angle_beta   90.00
_cell.angle_gamma   90.00
#
_symmetry.space_group_name_H-M   'P 1'
#
loop_
_entity.id
_entity.type
_entity.pdbx_description
1 polymer ?
#
loop_
_entity_poly.entity_id
_entity_poly.type
_entity_poly.pdbx_seq_one_letter_code
_entity_poly.pdbx_strand_id
1 'polypeptide(L)'
;MLLTAAASAPPPKVEVSVTGLRSMKGQLLVCLTTNPKAFPDCSKDKTSVRMAVKAADADDFVVHAPATGTYAIAVVHDENSNNKMDVAIFLPKEGFGFSRNPTITVGPPSFRSASFAVAGDIRQSIKMKYML
;
A
#
# COMPACT_ATOMS: atom_id res chain seq x y z
N MET A 1 -11.76 -43.32 8.87
CA MET A 1 -10.78 -42.31 8.40
C MET A 1 -11.25 -40.96 8.92
N LEU A 2 -10.68 -40.44 10.02
CA LEU A 2 -11.00 -39.08 10.49
C LEU A 2 -10.17 -38.11 9.65
N LEU A 3 -10.83 -37.27 8.84
CA LEU A 3 -10.20 -36.10 8.23
C LEU A 3 -10.07 -35.04 9.31
N THR A 4 -8.85 -34.82 9.80
CA THR A 4 -8.52 -33.58 10.54
C THR A 4 -8.50 -32.44 9.55
N ALA A 5 -9.49 -31.55 9.61
CA ALA A 5 -9.44 -30.26 8.95
C ALA A 5 -8.33 -29.43 9.63
N ALA A 6 -7.27 -29.09 8.90
CA ALA A 6 -6.31 -28.10 9.37
C ALA A 6 -7.04 -26.75 9.46
N ALA A 7 -7.17 -26.20 10.67
CA ALA A 7 -7.65 -24.84 10.83
C ALA A 7 -6.64 -23.89 10.15
N SER A 8 -7.08 -23.19 9.11
CA SER A 8 -6.27 -22.13 8.51
C SER A 8 -6.02 -21.05 9.55
N ALA A 9 -4.75 -20.71 9.79
CA ALA A 9 -4.41 -19.56 10.63
C ALA A 9 -5.09 -18.30 10.06
N PRO A 10 -5.50 -17.34 10.91
CA PRO A 10 -6.07 -16.09 10.44
C PRO A 10 -5.06 -15.35 9.54
N PRO A 11 -5.53 -14.59 8.54
CA PRO A 11 -4.66 -13.85 7.65
C PRO A 11 -3.81 -12.85 8.46
N PRO A 12 -2.48 -12.78 8.23
CA PRO A 12 -1.62 -11.84 8.93
C PRO A 12 -2.08 -10.39 8.75
N LYS A 13 -2.02 -9.61 9.83
CA LYS A 13 -2.36 -8.18 9.81
C LYS A 13 -1.13 -7.36 9.48
N VAL A 14 -1.27 -6.47 8.51
CA VAL A 14 -0.32 -5.38 8.28
C VAL A 14 -0.96 -4.10 8.80
N GLU A 15 -0.59 -3.69 10.01
CA GLU A 15 -0.97 -2.40 10.57
C GLU A 15 -0.19 -1.30 9.84
N VAL A 16 -0.89 -0.33 9.28
CA VAL A 16 -0.31 0.75 8.50
C VAL A 16 -0.61 2.08 9.18
N SER A 17 0.43 2.89 9.34
CA SER A 17 0.33 4.30 9.70
C SER A 17 0.90 5.13 8.55
N VAL A 18 0.14 6.11 8.07
CA VAL A 18 0.56 6.98 6.98
C VAL A 18 0.75 8.39 7.53
N THR A 19 1.94 8.93 7.32
CA THR A 19 2.36 10.24 7.86
C THR A 19 2.66 11.23 6.75
N GLY A 20 2.64 12.52 7.10
CA GLY A 20 3.02 13.59 6.18
C GLY A 20 1.98 13.91 5.13
N LEU A 21 0.70 13.57 5.36
CA LEU A 21 -0.39 14.07 4.53
C LEU A 21 -0.43 15.60 4.58
N ARG A 22 -0.58 16.26 3.42
CA ARG A 22 -0.72 17.72 3.35
C ARG A 22 -2.12 18.22 3.65
N SER A 23 -3.11 17.34 3.57
CA SER A 23 -4.51 17.60 3.88
C SER A 23 -5.19 16.30 4.33
N MET A 24 -6.36 16.43 4.97
CA MET A 24 -7.21 15.29 5.35
C MET A 24 -8.36 15.07 4.34
N LYS A 25 -8.25 15.64 3.14
CA LYS A 25 -9.31 15.57 2.12
C LYS A 25 -9.22 14.25 1.36
N GLY A 26 -10.37 13.72 0.94
CA GLY A 26 -10.41 12.54 0.10
C GLY A 26 -9.94 11.26 0.82
N GLN A 27 -9.16 10.44 0.11
CA GLN A 27 -8.88 9.08 0.51
C GLN A 27 -7.46 8.62 0.14
N LEU A 28 -6.96 7.66 0.91
CA LEU A 28 -5.77 6.89 0.59
C LEU A 28 -6.18 5.65 -0.21
N LEU A 29 -5.72 5.55 -1.45
CA LEU A 29 -5.78 4.31 -2.23
C LEU A 29 -4.55 3.49 -1.89
N VAL A 30 -4.77 2.36 -1.21
CA VAL A 30 -3.70 1.47 -0.74
C VAL A 30 -3.71 0.21 -1.60
N CYS A 31 -2.54 -0.20 -2.08
CA CYS A 31 -2.37 -1.54 -2.66
C CYS A 31 -1.21 -2.30 -2.03
N LEU A 32 -1.48 -3.54 -1.62
CA LEU A 32 -0.53 -4.52 -1.13
C LEU A 32 -0.40 -5.61 -2.20
N THR A 33 0.80 -5.86 -2.70
CA THR A 33 1.03 -6.86 -3.75
C THR A 33 2.29 -7.68 -3.51
N THR A 34 2.31 -8.90 -4.02
CA THR A 34 3.51 -9.74 -4.17
C THR A 34 4.09 -9.66 -5.59
N ASN A 35 3.39 -9.01 -6.53
CA ASN A 35 3.72 -9.00 -7.95
C ASN A 35 4.60 -7.78 -8.30
N PRO A 36 5.90 -7.98 -8.59
CA PRO A 36 6.79 -6.87 -8.91
C PRO A 36 6.44 -6.18 -10.24
N LYS A 37 5.71 -6.84 -11.15
CA LYS A 37 5.29 -6.25 -12.44
C LYS A 37 4.09 -5.31 -12.30
N ALA A 38 3.33 -5.45 -11.22
CA ALA A 38 2.19 -4.60 -10.91
C ALA A 38 2.55 -3.44 -9.97
N PHE A 39 3.72 -3.47 -9.33
CA PHE A 39 4.11 -2.41 -8.43
C PHE A 39 4.69 -1.21 -9.21
N PRO A 40 4.32 0.04 -8.88
CA PRO A 40 3.43 0.46 -7.78
C PRO A 40 1.94 0.58 -8.17
N ASP A 41 1.59 0.47 -9.45
CA ASP A 41 0.21 0.58 -9.92
C ASP A 41 -0.50 -0.79 -9.99
N CYS A 42 -1.12 -1.16 -8.88
CA CYS A 42 -1.87 -2.41 -8.78
C CYS A 42 -3.24 -2.38 -9.50
N SER A 43 -3.54 -1.36 -10.32
CA SER A 43 -4.86 -1.17 -10.95
C SER A 43 -5.35 -2.39 -11.75
N LYS A 44 -4.43 -3.14 -12.35
CA LYS A 44 -4.69 -4.32 -13.18
C LYS A 44 -4.33 -5.65 -12.50
N ASP A 45 -3.85 -5.63 -11.26
CA ASP A 45 -3.43 -6.83 -10.54
C ASP A 45 -4.57 -7.39 -9.68
N LYS A 46 -5.22 -8.44 -10.19
CA LYS A 46 -6.29 -9.15 -9.48
C LYS A 46 -5.83 -9.90 -8.22
N THR A 47 -4.52 -10.10 -8.07
CA THR A 47 -3.94 -10.78 -6.91
C THR A 47 -3.53 -9.82 -5.80
N SER A 48 -3.55 -8.51 -6.08
CA SER A 48 -3.30 -7.49 -5.07
C SER A 48 -4.47 -7.31 -4.12
N VAL A 49 -4.17 -6.97 -2.87
CA VAL A 49 -5.16 -6.45 -1.92
C VAL A 49 -5.23 -4.94 -2.13
N ARG A 50 -6.43 -4.43 -2.39
CA ARG A 50 -6.68 -3.00 -2.63
C ARG A 50 -7.78 -2.50 -1.72
N MET A 51 -7.59 -1.32 -1.17
CA MET A 51 -8.61 -0.66 -0.35
C MET A 51 -8.50 0.87 -0.44
N ALA A 52 -9.60 1.53 -0.08
CA ALA A 52 -9.64 2.97 0.14
C ALA A 52 -9.82 3.21 1.64
N VAL A 53 -8.99 4.09 2.20
CA VAL A 53 -9.05 4.55 3.60
C VAL A 53 -9.31 6.04 3.57
N LYS A 54 -10.17 6.59 4.43
CA LYS A 54 -10.32 8.05 4.47
C LYS A 54 -8.99 8.67 4.88
N ALA A 55 -8.63 9.82 4.29
CA ALA A 55 -7.41 10.50 4.67
C ALA A 55 -7.36 10.87 6.18
N ALA A 56 -8.53 11.10 6.79
CA ALA A 56 -8.66 11.33 8.22
C ALA A 56 -8.37 10.11 9.11
N ASP A 57 -8.42 8.89 8.56
CA ASP A 57 -8.16 7.62 9.26
C ASP A 57 -6.74 7.09 8.94
N ALA A 58 -5.84 7.95 8.44
CA ALA A 58 -4.51 7.58 7.94
C ALA A 58 -3.54 7.10 9.04
N ASP A 59 -3.77 7.49 10.29
CA ASP A 59 -2.83 7.25 11.39
C ASP A 59 -2.76 5.77 11.82
N ASP A 60 -3.85 5.02 11.63
CA ASP A 60 -3.90 3.60 11.99
C ASP A 60 -5.02 2.87 11.22
N PHE A 61 -4.63 1.97 10.31
CA PHE A 61 -5.55 1.06 9.64
C PHE A 61 -4.88 -0.30 9.37
N VAL A 62 -5.70 -1.32 9.08
CA VAL A 62 -5.21 -2.69 8.86
C VAL A 62 -5.43 -3.13 7.42
N VAL A 63 -4.37 -3.66 6.82
CA VAL A 63 -4.43 -4.41 5.56
C VAL A 63 -4.20 -5.90 5.89
N HIS A 64 -5.13 -6.76 5.51
CA HIS A 64 -4.96 -8.21 5.69
C HIS A 64 -4.15 -8.81 4.54
N ALA A 65 -3.00 -9.41 4.86
CA ALA A 65 -2.23 -10.16 3.89
C ALA A 65 -2.90 -11.53 3.64
N PRO A 66 -3.03 -11.99 2.39
CA PRO A 66 -3.67 -13.29 2.10
C PRO A 66 -2.92 -14.50 2.70
N ALA A 67 -1.60 -14.40 2.82
CA ALA A 67 -0.73 -15.42 3.37
C ALA A 67 0.60 -14.81 3.84
N THR A 68 1.43 -15.60 4.53
CA THR A 68 2.83 -15.23 4.75
C THR A 68 3.56 -15.08 3.42
N GLY A 69 4.43 -14.08 3.30
CA GLY A 69 5.13 -13.81 2.05
C GLY A 69 5.91 -12.51 2.04
N THR A 70 6.44 -12.15 0.88
CA THR A 70 7.11 -10.86 0.66
C THR A 70 6.18 -9.94 -0.11
N TYR A 71 5.89 -8.78 0.46
CA TYR A 71 4.93 -7.83 -0.09
C TYR A 71 5.54 -6.45 -0.22
N ALA A 72 4.94 -5.61 -1.06
CA ALA A 72 5.16 -4.17 -1.07
C ALA A 72 3.81 -3.45 -0.99
N ILE A 73 3.79 -2.29 -0.33
CA ILE A 73 2.65 -1.38 -0.27
C ILE A 73 2.97 -0.14 -1.09
N ALA A 74 2.02 0.28 -1.93
CA ALA A 74 1.95 1.62 -2.48
C ALA A 74 0.69 2.33 -1.97
N VAL A 75 0.81 3.62 -1.69
CA VAL A 75 -0.27 4.50 -1.23
C VAL A 75 -0.35 5.68 -2.16
N VAL A 76 -1.56 6.03 -2.58
CA VAL A 76 -1.88 7.29 -3.29
C VAL A 76 -2.84 8.08 -2.43
N HIS A 77 -2.57 9.35 -2.17
CA HIS A 77 -3.52 10.25 -1.54
C HIS A 77 -4.33 10.95 -2.62
N ASP A 78 -5.51 10.41 -2.90
CA ASP A 78 -6.48 10.90 -3.88
C ASP A 78 -7.35 11.97 -3.22
N GLU A 79 -6.90 13.23 -3.28
CA GLU A 79 -7.56 14.36 -2.63
C GLU A 79 -8.85 14.78 -3.34
N ASN A 80 -9.02 14.38 -4.61
CA ASN A 80 -10.15 14.74 -5.46
C ASN A 80 -11.17 13.60 -5.69
N SER A 81 -10.91 12.42 -5.11
CA SER A 81 -11.80 11.26 -5.06
C SER A 81 -12.16 10.67 -6.43
N ASN A 82 -11.24 10.69 -7.39
CA ASN A 82 -11.43 10.09 -8.71
C ASN A 82 -10.90 8.65 -8.84
N ASN A 83 -10.41 8.07 -7.74
CA ASN A 83 -9.91 6.71 -7.59
C ASN A 83 -8.66 6.39 -8.44
N LYS A 84 -7.86 7.39 -8.80
CA LYS A 84 -6.60 7.20 -9.53
C LYS A 84 -5.54 8.21 -9.08
N MET A 85 -4.29 7.92 -9.43
CA MET A 85 -3.21 8.89 -9.36
C MET A 85 -3.34 9.87 -10.53
N ASP A 86 -3.53 11.16 -10.25
CA ASP A 86 -3.43 12.18 -11.27
C ASP A 86 -1.99 12.62 -11.51
N VAL A 87 -1.63 12.72 -12.80
CA VAL A 87 -0.29 13.07 -13.25
C VAL A 87 -0.39 14.25 -14.21
N ALA A 88 0.40 15.29 -13.97
CA ALA A 88 0.59 16.41 -14.90
C ALA A 88 1.88 16.18 -15.70
N ILE A 89 1.74 15.93 -17.00
CA ILE A 89 2.83 15.63 -17.94
C ILE A 89 3.61 14.37 -17.51
N PHE A 90 4.47 14.45 -16.49
CA PHE A 90 5.20 13.32 -15.88
C PHE A 90 5.29 13.40 -14.35
N LEU A 91 4.66 14.39 -13.72
CA LEU A 91 4.74 14.64 -12.28
C LEU A 91 3.42 14.35 -11.57
N PRO A 92 3.41 13.53 -10.50
CA PRO A 92 2.24 13.34 -9.66
C PRO A 92 1.69 14.67 -9.13
N LYS A 93 0.38 14.88 -9.32
CA LYS A 93 -0.36 15.98 -8.69
C LYS A 93 -0.83 15.64 -7.28
N GLU A 94 -1.09 14.35 -7.08
CA GLU A 94 -1.55 13.76 -5.83
C GLU A 94 -0.35 13.22 -5.03
N GLY A 95 -0.57 12.99 -3.73
CA GLY A 95 0.47 12.45 -2.86
C GLY A 95 0.70 10.97 -3.12
N PHE A 96 1.92 10.48 -2.89
CA PHE A 96 2.23 9.06 -2.92
C PHE A 96 3.15 8.62 -1.78
N GLY A 97 3.14 7.34 -1.44
CA GLY A 97 4.00 6.73 -0.43
C GLY A 97 4.22 5.25 -0.71
N PHE A 98 5.30 4.70 -0.16
CA PHE A 98 5.65 3.28 -0.33
C PHE A 98 6.12 2.67 0.99
N SER A 99 5.85 1.39 1.20
CA SER A 99 6.47 0.64 2.31
C SER A 99 7.99 0.74 2.26
N ARG A 100 8.62 0.68 3.44
CA ARG A 100 10.06 0.90 3.67
C ARG A 100 10.61 2.28 3.30
N ASN A 101 9.78 3.21 2.84
CA ASN A 101 10.17 4.60 2.53
C ASN A 101 11.49 4.70 1.72
N PRO A 102 11.62 3.98 0.58
CA PRO A 102 12.84 4.05 -0.22
C PRO A 102 13.10 5.48 -0.69
N THR A 103 14.38 5.81 -0.89
CA THR A 103 14.76 7.09 -1.50
C THR A 103 14.24 7.12 -2.95
N ILE A 104 13.52 8.18 -3.30
CA ILE A 104 12.98 8.38 -4.64
C ILE A 104 13.93 9.29 -5.40
N THR A 105 14.44 8.81 -6.54
CA THR A 105 15.39 9.54 -7.38
C THR A 105 14.76 9.83 -8.74
N VAL A 106 14.61 8.82 -9.58
CA VAL A 106 14.01 8.92 -10.92
C VAL A 106 12.91 7.88 -11.03
N GLY A 107 11.66 8.35 -11.16
CA GLY A 107 10.48 7.49 -11.26
C GLY A 107 10.14 6.74 -9.97
N PRO A 108 9.19 5.80 -10.05
CA PRO A 108 8.80 4.99 -8.90
C PRO A 108 9.91 4.04 -8.44
N PRO A 109 9.95 3.67 -7.15
CA PRO A 109 10.95 2.75 -6.64
C PRO A 109 10.70 1.33 -7.17
N SER A 110 11.73 0.49 -7.12
CA SER A 110 11.56 -0.94 -7.41
C SER A 110 10.72 -1.64 -6.34
N PHE A 111 10.01 -2.71 -6.72
CA PHE A 111 9.35 -3.59 -5.75
C PHE A 111 10.30 -4.04 -4.64
N ARG A 112 11.51 -4.48 -5.00
CA ARG A 112 12.53 -4.95 -4.04
C ARG A 112 12.83 -3.90 -2.97
N SER A 113 13.01 -2.65 -3.36
CA SER A 113 13.32 -1.55 -2.42
C SER A 113 12.15 -1.20 -1.50
N ALA A 114 10.91 -1.47 -1.92
CA ALA A 114 9.72 -1.26 -1.09
C ALA A 114 9.31 -2.53 -0.32
N SER A 115 9.85 -3.70 -0.65
CA SER A 115 9.35 -4.97 -0.15
C SER A 115 9.76 -5.32 1.28
N PHE A 116 8.84 -5.92 2.03
CA PHE A 116 9.00 -6.39 3.40
C PHE A 116 8.41 -7.80 3.57
N ALA A 117 8.91 -8.53 4.56
CA ALA A 117 8.43 -9.87 4.87
C ALA A 117 7.24 -9.82 5.85
N VAL A 118 6.22 -10.62 5.56
CA VAL A 118 5.06 -10.87 6.42
C VAL A 118 5.13 -12.33 6.84
N ALA A 119 5.53 -12.59 8.09
CA ALA A 119 5.53 -13.91 8.72
C ALA A 119 4.48 -14.04 9.84
N GLY A 120 3.74 -12.96 10.09
CA GLY A 120 2.77 -12.77 11.16
C GLY A 120 2.33 -11.30 11.15
N ASP A 121 1.68 -10.87 12.22
CA ASP A 121 1.28 -9.47 12.37
C ASP A 121 2.50 -8.54 12.37
N ILE A 122 2.42 -7.45 11.62
CA ILE A 122 3.53 -6.50 11.44
C ILE A 122 3.00 -5.08 11.26
N ARG A 123 3.80 -4.10 11.66
CA ARG A 123 3.53 -2.68 11.43
C ARG A 123 4.37 -2.10 10.30
N GLN A 124 3.78 -1.24 9.48
CA GLN A 124 4.43 -0.42 8.47
C GLN A 124 4.11 1.06 8.70
N SER A 125 5.14 1.90 8.70
CA SER A 125 4.96 3.36 8.68
C SER A 125 5.37 3.89 7.32
N ILE A 126 4.44 4.56 6.64
CA ILE A 126 4.61 5.07 5.27
C ILE A 126 4.59 6.59 5.32
N LYS A 127 5.63 7.22 4.82
CA LYS A 127 5.74 8.67 4.72
C LYS A 127 5.32 9.13 3.34
N MET A 128 4.29 9.97 3.30
CA MET A 128 3.81 10.57 2.06
C MET A 128 4.84 11.55 1.49
N LYS A 129 4.83 11.64 0.17
CA LYS A 129 5.61 12.54 -0.66
C LYS A 129 4.66 13.26 -1.60
N TYR A 130 4.94 14.54 -1.82
CA TYR A 130 4.25 15.41 -2.76
C TYR A 130 5.32 16.10 -3.59
N MET A 131 5.04 16.27 -4.88
CA MET A 131 5.94 16.91 -5.83
C MET A 131 5.43 18.28 -6.30
N LEU A 132 4.20 18.63 -5.90
CA LEU A 132 3.50 19.88 -6.16
C LEU A 132 2.79 20.34 -4.88
#